data_AF-A0A3Q7G469-F1
#
_entry.id   AF-A0A3Q7G469-F1
#
_cell.length_a   1.000
_cell.length_b   1.000
_cell.length_c   1.000
_cell.angle_alpha   90.00
_cell.angle_beta   90.00
_cell.angle_gamma   90.00
#
_symmetry.space_group_name_H-M   'P 1'
#
loop_
_entity.id
_entity.type
_entity.pdbx_description
1 polymer ?
#
loop_
_entity_poly.entity_id
_entity_poly.type
_entity_poly.pdbx_seq_one_letter_code
_entity_poly.pdbx_strand_id
1 'polypeptide(L)'
;MGSQIYSSTPQFSCQFPKIKSRQISSYSSVQLKPRISIISCQQQPQSTGVVTETPVPRTAIYNVDFKTFEDCKLGISRYPDFVYNAQGGTGTGTGKRIESSDEISIDFDLEKLYIPPLTSATAKFLGLPLPPFLKIDVEPELLRGYVNQETGKVNLEFKAKFWFSVGSIYRAPPLLVDTLLTSDESKGGMRGGKGERLNEEGRCKLVGVATVEPIDDLFMNTFLGLPTECLAKMNSTISLSST
;
A
#
# COMPACT_ATOMS: atom_id res chain seq x y z
N MET A 1 -6.37 -26.21 -66.12
CA MET A 1 -4.95 -25.89 -65.85
C MET A 1 -4.92 -24.47 -65.30
N GLY A 2 -4.40 -24.10 -64.14
CA GLY A 2 -3.84 -24.79 -62.98
C GLY A 2 -3.83 -23.75 -61.86
N SER A 3 -4.19 -24.18 -60.65
CA SER A 3 -4.11 -23.38 -59.42
C SER A 3 -2.66 -23.34 -58.94
N GLN A 4 -2.20 -22.23 -58.34
CA GLN A 4 -1.29 -22.21 -57.18
C GLN A 4 -1.02 -20.77 -56.71
N ILE A 5 -1.53 -20.43 -55.52
CA ILE A 5 -1.08 -19.28 -54.74
C ILE A 5 -0.09 -19.85 -53.70
N TYR A 6 1.15 -19.39 -53.75
CA TYR A 6 2.18 -19.71 -52.77
C TYR A 6 1.87 -18.99 -51.45
N SER A 7 1.61 -19.75 -50.39
CA SER A 7 1.57 -19.25 -49.00
C SER A 7 2.97 -19.39 -48.38
N SER A 8 3.57 -18.26 -47.98
CA SER A 8 4.82 -18.23 -47.24
C SER A 8 4.52 -18.34 -45.73
N THR A 9 4.74 -19.51 -45.15
CA THR A 9 4.67 -19.74 -43.70
C THR A 9 5.97 -19.27 -43.03
N PRO A 10 5.96 -18.40 -42.02
CA PRO A 10 7.15 -18.17 -41.20
C PRO A 10 7.25 -19.27 -40.12
N GLN A 11 8.30 -20.09 -40.19
CA GLN A 11 8.68 -20.99 -39.12
C GLN A 11 9.44 -20.22 -38.03
N PHE A 12 8.76 -19.89 -36.93
CA PHE A 12 9.42 -19.43 -35.71
C PHE A 12 9.82 -20.65 -34.87
N SER A 13 11.10 -21.01 -34.94
CA SER A 13 11.75 -21.96 -34.05
C SER A 13 12.08 -21.24 -32.73
N CYS A 14 11.24 -21.41 -31.70
CA CYS A 14 11.56 -21.00 -30.33
C CYS A 14 12.39 -22.09 -29.64
N GLN A 15 13.69 -21.85 -29.46
CA GLN A 15 14.54 -22.66 -28.59
C GLN A 15 14.42 -22.13 -27.15
N PHE A 16 13.90 -22.97 -26.25
CA PHE A 16 13.85 -22.70 -24.81
C PHE A 16 15.22 -22.94 -24.16
N PRO A 17 15.80 -21.97 -23.42
CA PRO A 17 16.96 -22.23 -22.58
C PRO A 17 16.56 -23.01 -21.32
N LYS A 18 17.24 -24.14 -21.08
CA LYS A 18 17.10 -24.94 -19.86
C LYS A 18 17.64 -24.18 -18.65
N ILE A 19 16.75 -23.85 -17.71
CA ILE A 19 17.11 -23.30 -16.39
C ILE A 19 17.78 -24.41 -15.57
N LYS A 20 19.05 -24.19 -15.20
CA LYS A 20 19.76 -25.03 -14.23
C LYS A 20 19.36 -24.59 -12.82
N SER A 21 18.70 -25.49 -12.10
CA SER A 21 18.55 -25.45 -10.64
C SER A 21 19.94 -25.44 -9.99
N ARG A 22 20.22 -24.44 -9.16
CA ARG A 22 21.36 -24.44 -8.25
C ARG A 22 20.88 -24.30 -6.81
N GLN A 23 21.54 -25.10 -5.99
CA GLN A 23 21.13 -25.57 -4.69
C GLN A 23 21.16 -24.50 -3.60
N ILE A 24 20.25 -24.73 -2.65
CA ILE A 24 20.12 -24.10 -1.35
C ILE A 24 21.44 -24.28 -0.57
N SER A 25 22.12 -23.17 -0.28
CA SER A 25 23.22 -23.11 0.66
C SER A 25 22.66 -22.91 2.06
N SER A 26 22.74 -23.96 2.87
CA SER A 26 22.45 -23.96 4.31
C SER A 26 23.42 -23.05 5.05
N TYR A 27 22.92 -22.00 5.70
CA TYR A 27 23.70 -21.18 6.61
C TYR A 27 23.81 -21.86 7.98
N SER A 28 25.05 -21.99 8.42
CA SER A 28 25.50 -22.60 9.66
C SER A 28 24.98 -21.86 10.90
N SER A 29 24.35 -22.60 11.81
CA SER A 29 23.95 -22.11 13.14
C SER A 29 25.18 -21.94 14.03
N VAL A 30 25.51 -20.70 14.36
CA VAL A 30 26.51 -20.35 15.38
C VAL A 30 25.90 -20.57 16.77
N GLN A 31 26.29 -21.63 17.45
CA GLN A 31 25.93 -21.86 18.86
C GLN A 31 26.87 -21.05 19.77
N LEU A 32 26.34 -20.00 20.38
CA LEU A 32 26.97 -19.31 21.51
C LEU A 32 26.46 -19.93 22.82
N LYS A 33 27.37 -20.58 23.56
CA LYS A 33 27.14 -21.08 24.93
C LYS A 33 27.34 -19.94 25.94
N PRO A 34 26.38 -19.60 26.81
CA PRO A 34 26.65 -18.81 28.00
C PRO A 34 27.09 -19.73 29.15
N ARG A 35 28.29 -19.48 29.67
CA ARG A 35 28.84 -20.10 30.88
C ARG A 35 28.37 -19.25 32.06
N ILE A 36 27.35 -19.71 32.80
CA ILE A 36 26.86 -19.01 33.99
C ILE A 36 27.63 -19.52 35.21
N SER A 37 28.46 -18.64 35.78
CA SER A 37 29.14 -18.83 37.06
C SER A 37 28.18 -18.40 38.18
N ILE A 38 27.83 -19.33 39.07
CA ILE A 38 27.06 -19.06 40.27
C ILE A 38 28.00 -18.41 41.29
N ILE A 39 27.78 -17.15 41.64
CA ILE A 39 28.34 -16.53 42.84
C ILE A 39 27.16 -16.12 43.72
N SER A 40 27.03 -16.84 44.82
CA SER A 40 26.16 -16.54 45.95
C SER A 40 26.79 -15.45 46.81
N CYS A 41 26.07 -14.37 47.07
CA CYS A 41 26.30 -13.51 48.22
C CYS A 41 24.95 -13.05 48.79
N GLN A 42 24.73 -13.43 50.05
CA GLN A 42 23.62 -13.03 50.90
C GLN A 42 23.69 -11.53 51.21
N GLN A 43 22.55 -10.84 51.28
CA GLN A 43 22.34 -9.67 52.16
C GLN A 43 20.84 -9.29 52.25
N GLN A 44 20.37 -9.13 53.48
CA GLN A 44 19.16 -8.41 53.90
C GLN A 44 19.55 -7.63 55.18
N PRO A 45 18.81 -6.59 55.64
CA PRO A 45 17.74 -5.83 54.98
C PRO A 45 17.81 -4.29 55.21
N GLN A 46 16.84 -3.58 54.61
CA GLN A 46 16.29 -2.26 54.98
C GLN A 46 17.07 -0.98 54.62
N SER A 47 16.50 -0.20 53.71
CA SER A 47 16.43 1.27 53.80
C SER A 47 15.25 1.79 52.99
N THR A 48 14.41 2.55 53.67
CA THR A 48 13.18 3.21 53.22
C THR A 48 13.50 4.26 52.16
N GLY A 49 12.91 4.17 50.97
CA GLY A 49 13.16 5.12 49.87
C GLY A 49 12.06 5.09 48.79
N VAL A 50 11.15 6.04 48.89
CA VAL A 50 10.53 6.89 47.86
C VAL A 50 10.46 6.37 46.40
N VAL A 51 9.22 6.44 45.88
CA VAL A 51 8.71 6.38 44.48
C VAL A 51 8.84 5.05 43.75
N THR A 52 7.68 4.42 43.53
CA THR A 52 7.40 3.80 42.23
C THR A 52 5.94 4.08 41.93
N GLU A 53 5.67 5.17 41.21
CA GLU A 53 4.46 5.22 40.41
C GLU A 53 4.52 4.01 39.48
N THR A 54 3.52 3.15 39.66
CA THR A 54 3.29 1.95 38.87
C THR A 54 3.60 2.21 37.40
N PRO A 55 4.51 1.46 36.75
CA PRO A 55 4.56 1.51 35.29
C PRO A 55 3.19 1.06 34.82
N VAL A 56 2.55 1.87 33.99
CA VAL A 56 1.29 1.52 33.36
C VAL A 56 1.65 0.84 32.03
N PRO A 57 1.76 -0.50 31.91
CA PRO A 57 1.66 -1.14 30.62
C PRO A 57 0.16 -1.32 30.36
N ARG A 58 -0.54 -0.22 30.07
CA ARG A 58 -1.88 -0.33 29.51
C ARG A 58 -1.69 -0.39 28.02
N THR A 59 -1.92 -1.58 27.46
CA THR A 59 -2.20 -1.82 26.06
C THR A 59 -3.24 -0.81 25.58
N ALA A 60 -2.77 0.36 25.15
CA ALA A 60 -3.63 1.45 24.75
C ALA A 60 -4.29 1.06 23.43
N ILE A 61 -5.61 0.96 23.47
CA ILE A 61 -6.45 0.71 22.30
C ILE A 61 -6.98 2.07 21.85
N TYR A 62 -6.92 2.30 20.54
CA TYR A 62 -7.38 3.51 19.90
C TYR A 62 -8.49 3.18 18.89
N ASN A 63 -9.46 4.06 18.76
CA ASN A 63 -10.26 4.16 17.55
C ASN A 63 -9.48 5.00 16.55
N VAL A 64 -9.47 4.55 15.30
CA VAL A 64 -8.77 5.24 14.21
C VAL A 64 -9.78 5.69 13.19
N ASP A 65 -9.78 6.99 12.87
CA ASP A 65 -10.56 7.56 11.78
C ASP A 65 -9.64 7.97 10.64
N PHE A 66 -10.04 7.65 9.42
CA PHE A 66 -9.35 8.01 8.19
C PHE A 66 -10.29 8.74 7.26
N LYS A 67 -9.82 9.84 6.66
CA LYS A 67 -10.56 10.60 5.64
C LYS A 67 -9.64 11.03 4.53
N THR A 68 -10.17 11.07 3.32
CA THR A 68 -9.46 11.58 2.14
C THR A 68 -10.04 12.92 1.68
N PHE A 69 -9.21 13.70 1.00
CA PHE A 69 -9.53 15.05 0.53
C PHE A 69 -9.27 15.18 -0.97
N GLU A 70 -9.47 16.39 -1.48
CA GLU A 70 -8.97 16.80 -2.78
C GLU A 70 -7.42 16.80 -2.86
N ASP A 71 -6.87 17.20 -3.99
CA ASP A 71 -5.42 17.20 -4.26
C ASP A 71 -4.75 15.82 -4.18
N CYS A 72 -5.53 14.76 -4.38
CA CYS A 72 -4.96 13.43 -4.61
C CYS A 72 -4.51 13.29 -6.07
N LYS A 73 -3.60 12.33 -6.31
CA LYS A 73 -3.19 11.94 -7.66
C LYS A 73 -3.15 10.43 -7.80
N LEU A 74 -3.58 9.96 -8.96
CA LEU A 74 -3.36 8.60 -9.42
C LEU A 74 -2.50 8.66 -10.67
N GLY A 75 -1.53 7.78 -10.82
CA GLY A 75 -0.71 7.65 -12.01
C GLY A 75 -0.62 6.19 -12.40
N ILE A 76 -0.58 5.89 -13.69
CA ILE A 76 -0.35 4.53 -14.19
C ILE A 76 0.43 4.57 -15.50
N SER A 77 1.38 3.66 -15.66
CA SER A 77 2.22 3.53 -16.85
C SER A 77 2.99 4.81 -17.18
N ARG A 78 3.05 5.18 -18.45
CA ARG A 78 3.63 6.44 -18.94
C ARG A 78 2.61 7.58 -19.00
N TYR A 79 1.36 7.34 -18.59
CA TYR A 79 0.33 8.37 -18.62
C TYR A 79 0.62 9.46 -17.58
N PRO A 80 0.31 10.73 -17.88
CA PRO A 80 0.27 11.81 -16.91
C PRO A 80 -0.53 11.43 -15.65
N ASP A 81 -0.15 12.01 -14.51
CA ASP A 81 -0.93 11.85 -13.27
C ASP A 81 -2.35 12.42 -13.48
N PHE A 82 -3.35 11.63 -13.11
CA PHE A 82 -4.73 12.06 -12.91
C PHE A 82 -4.79 12.91 -11.64
N VAL A 83 -5.42 14.08 -11.72
CA VAL A 83 -5.84 14.80 -10.52
C VAL A 83 -7.12 14.15 -10.02
N TYR A 84 -7.17 13.84 -8.74
CA TYR A 84 -8.25 13.08 -8.13
C TYR A 84 -8.78 13.82 -6.89
N ASN A 85 -10.07 14.15 -6.91
CA ASN A 85 -10.81 14.56 -5.75
C ASN A 85 -11.35 13.31 -5.03
N ALA A 86 -10.63 12.89 -4.00
CA ALA A 86 -11.02 11.78 -3.15
C ALA A 86 -11.89 12.23 -1.95
N GLN A 87 -12.39 13.46 -1.94
CA GLN A 87 -13.24 13.93 -0.84
C GLN A 87 -14.46 13.03 -0.66
N GLY A 88 -14.75 12.72 0.61
CA GLY A 88 -15.82 11.80 1.00
C GLY A 88 -15.36 10.35 1.15
N GLY A 89 -14.11 10.02 0.83
CA GLY A 89 -13.52 8.75 1.25
C GLY A 89 -13.29 8.73 2.76
N THR A 90 -13.61 7.61 3.38
CA THR A 90 -13.64 7.43 4.82
C THR A 90 -13.21 6.02 5.21
N GLY A 91 -12.66 5.85 6.40
CA GLY A 91 -12.40 4.55 6.99
C GLY A 91 -12.38 4.66 8.51
N THR A 92 -12.77 3.60 9.20
CA THR A 92 -12.62 3.49 10.65
C THR A 92 -11.89 2.20 10.98
N GLY A 93 -11.09 2.20 12.04
CA GLY A 93 -10.27 1.05 12.40
C GLY A 93 -9.95 1.02 13.88
N THR A 94 -9.12 0.06 14.24
CA THR A 94 -8.57 -0.06 15.60
C THR A 94 -7.07 0.16 15.58
N GLY A 95 -6.58 0.81 16.62
CA GLY A 95 -5.18 1.07 16.86
C GLY A 95 -4.72 0.36 18.13
N LYS A 96 -3.52 -0.21 18.13
CA LYS A 96 -2.89 -0.79 19.31
C LYS A 96 -1.47 -0.27 19.44
N ARG A 97 -1.14 0.32 20.59
CA ARG A 97 0.23 0.68 20.91
C ARG A 97 1.10 -0.57 20.96
N ILE A 98 2.21 -0.55 20.22
CA ILE A 98 3.21 -1.61 20.24
C ILE A 98 4.10 -1.38 21.47
N GLU A 99 4.15 -2.36 22.37
CA GLU A 99 4.91 -2.27 23.62
C GLU A 99 6.36 -1.86 23.37
N SER A 100 6.89 -0.97 24.20
CA SER A 100 8.25 -0.41 24.11
C SER A 100 8.59 0.42 22.86
N SER A 101 7.60 0.81 22.06
CA SER A 101 7.77 1.71 20.92
C SER A 101 6.75 2.85 20.92
N ASP A 102 7.06 3.92 20.20
CA ASP A 102 6.13 5.01 19.90
C ASP A 102 5.23 4.72 18.68
N GLU A 103 5.18 3.46 18.24
CA GLU A 103 4.37 3.01 17.13
C GLU A 103 3.00 2.50 17.60
N ILE A 104 1.99 2.91 16.86
CA ILE A 104 0.63 2.39 16.96
C ILE A 104 0.37 1.60 15.69
N SER A 105 0.18 0.30 15.85
CA SER A 105 -0.35 -0.56 14.80
C SER A 105 -1.81 -0.18 14.53
N ILE A 106 -2.20 -0.10 13.26
CA ILE A 106 -3.53 0.29 12.79
C ILE A 106 -4.06 -0.79 11.88
N ASP A 107 -5.34 -1.14 12.06
CA ASP A 107 -6.08 -2.05 11.19
C ASP A 107 -7.45 -1.46 10.88
N PHE A 108 -7.73 -1.18 9.60
CA PHE A 108 -8.99 -0.58 9.17
C PHE A 108 -10.04 -1.66 8.88
N ASP A 109 -11.26 -1.37 9.31
CA ASP A 109 -12.44 -2.19 9.01
C ASP A 109 -12.83 -1.98 7.54
N LEU A 110 -12.66 -3.02 6.71
CA LEU A 110 -12.94 -2.97 5.28
C LEU A 110 -14.41 -2.71 4.97
N GLU A 111 -15.34 -3.09 5.85
CA GLU A 111 -16.77 -2.82 5.65
C GLU A 111 -17.10 -1.34 5.82
N LYS A 112 -16.24 -0.60 6.53
CA LYS A 112 -16.36 0.84 6.77
C LYS A 112 -15.38 1.68 5.95
N LEU A 113 -14.54 1.03 5.14
CA LEU A 113 -13.59 1.68 4.26
C LEU A 113 -14.25 1.96 2.91
N TYR A 114 -14.42 3.24 2.61
CA TYR A 114 -14.96 3.73 1.35
C TYR A 114 -13.92 4.60 0.64
N ILE A 115 -13.65 4.26 -0.62
CA ILE A 115 -12.80 5.05 -1.52
C ILE A 115 -13.68 5.49 -2.69
N PRO A 116 -13.82 6.80 -2.96
CA PRO A 116 -14.65 7.26 -4.06
C PRO A 116 -14.18 6.69 -5.41
N PRO A 117 -15.09 6.39 -6.33
CA PRO A 117 -14.71 5.95 -7.67
C PRO A 117 -14.10 7.12 -8.46
N LEU A 118 -13.20 6.82 -9.38
CA LEU A 118 -12.73 7.81 -10.35
C LEU A 118 -13.73 7.89 -11.50
N THR A 119 -14.33 9.07 -11.66
CA THR A 119 -15.35 9.38 -12.66
C THR A 119 -15.10 10.77 -13.24
N SER A 120 -15.89 11.23 -14.20
CA SER A 120 -15.85 12.62 -14.68
C SER A 120 -16.08 13.66 -13.57
N ALA A 121 -16.74 13.30 -12.46
CA ALA A 121 -16.98 14.21 -11.34
C ALA A 121 -15.79 14.30 -10.37
N THR A 122 -15.04 13.21 -10.23
CA THR A 122 -14.00 13.08 -9.20
C THR A 122 -12.59 13.13 -9.77
N ALA A 123 -12.38 12.92 -11.06
CA ALA A 123 -11.04 12.86 -11.64
C ALA A 123 -10.88 13.68 -12.92
N LYS A 124 -9.68 14.23 -13.10
CA LYS A 124 -9.26 14.98 -14.29
C LYS A 124 -7.97 14.41 -14.86
N PHE A 125 -7.95 14.23 -16.17
CA PHE A 125 -6.77 13.85 -16.94
C PHE A 125 -6.39 15.00 -17.87
N LEU A 126 -5.15 15.49 -17.77
CA LEU A 126 -4.69 16.68 -18.52
C LEU A 126 -5.60 17.92 -18.34
N GLY A 127 -6.17 18.09 -17.14
CA GLY A 127 -7.06 19.21 -16.81
C GLY A 127 -8.52 19.04 -17.25
N LEU A 128 -8.83 18.02 -18.05
CA LEU A 128 -10.18 17.69 -18.49
C LEU A 128 -10.80 16.61 -17.60
N PRO A 129 -12.11 16.64 -17.33
CA PRO A 129 -12.81 15.51 -16.72
C PRO A 129 -12.54 14.22 -17.46
N LEU A 130 -12.56 13.08 -16.75
CA LEU A 130 -12.53 11.78 -17.42
C LEU A 130 -13.64 11.68 -18.48
N PRO A 131 -13.40 10.96 -19.60
CA PRO A 131 -14.41 10.74 -20.63
C PRO A 131 -15.75 10.29 -20.02
N PRO A 132 -16.89 10.76 -20.54
CA PRO A 132 -18.20 10.33 -20.07
C PRO A 132 -18.30 8.81 -20.03
N PHE A 133 -19.00 8.30 -19.01
CA PHE A 133 -19.22 6.88 -18.75
C PHE A 133 -17.98 6.06 -18.34
N LEU A 134 -16.77 6.62 -18.43
CA LEU A 134 -15.59 5.99 -17.87
C LEU A 134 -15.65 6.04 -16.35
N LYS A 135 -15.50 4.88 -15.73
CA LYS A 135 -15.51 4.72 -14.28
C LYS A 135 -14.44 3.73 -13.85
N ILE A 136 -13.72 4.09 -12.79
CA ILE A 136 -12.82 3.18 -12.07
C ILE A 136 -13.34 3.06 -10.64
N ASP A 137 -13.97 1.93 -10.32
CA ASP A 137 -14.33 1.60 -8.95
C ASP A 137 -13.11 1.06 -8.20
N VAL A 138 -13.00 1.41 -6.92
CA VAL A 138 -11.93 0.94 -6.04
C VAL A 138 -12.55 0.09 -4.95
N GLU A 139 -12.18 -1.18 -4.91
CA GLU A 139 -12.64 -2.15 -3.91
C GLU A 139 -11.44 -2.52 -3.01
N PRO A 140 -11.38 -2.01 -1.77
CA PRO A 140 -10.30 -2.32 -0.84
C PRO A 140 -10.30 -3.79 -0.41
N GLU A 141 -9.12 -4.40 -0.35
CA GLU A 141 -8.88 -5.73 0.21
C GLU A 141 -8.02 -5.70 1.48
N LEU A 142 -7.24 -4.62 1.68
CA LEU A 142 -6.39 -4.43 2.84
C LEU A 142 -6.09 -2.95 3.04
N LEU A 143 -6.20 -2.47 4.27
CA LEU A 143 -5.59 -1.22 4.70
C LEU A 143 -5.17 -1.34 6.17
N ARG A 144 -3.88 -1.51 6.43
CA ARG A 144 -3.33 -1.68 7.79
C ARG A 144 -1.88 -1.24 7.84
N GLY A 145 -1.33 -1.00 9.02
CA GLY A 145 0.10 -0.71 9.15
C GLY A 145 0.39 -0.02 10.47
N TYR A 146 1.17 1.06 10.45
CA TYR A 146 1.57 1.75 11.67
C TYR A 146 1.72 3.25 11.51
N VAL A 147 1.58 3.94 12.64
CA VAL A 147 1.89 5.36 12.82
C VAL A 147 2.87 5.49 13.97
N ASN A 148 3.99 6.15 13.73
CA ASN A 148 4.93 6.55 14.77
C ASN A 148 4.52 7.93 15.30
N GLN A 149 4.12 8.00 16.57
CA GLN A 149 3.55 9.22 17.16
C GLN A 149 4.58 10.33 17.36
N GLU A 150 5.84 10.00 17.62
CA GLU A 150 6.90 10.98 17.82
C GLU A 150 7.28 11.66 16.50
N THR A 151 7.44 10.86 15.45
CA THR A 151 7.98 11.34 14.16
C THR A 151 6.91 11.75 13.17
N GLY A 152 5.64 11.36 13.40
CA GLY A 152 4.53 11.50 12.46
C GLY A 152 4.62 10.55 11.26
N LYS A 153 5.56 9.59 11.25
CA LYS A 153 5.71 8.67 10.13
C LYS A 153 4.52 7.72 10.06
N VAL A 154 3.96 7.56 8.86
CA VAL A 154 2.84 6.68 8.57
C VAL A 154 3.24 5.69 7.47
N ASN A 155 2.93 4.42 7.69
CA ASN A 155 3.13 3.36 6.71
C ASN A 155 1.93 2.42 6.74
N LEU A 156 1.20 2.34 5.63
CA LEU A 156 0.02 1.49 5.48
C LEU A 156 0.18 0.56 4.28
N GLU A 157 0.16 -0.75 4.53
CA GLU A 157 -0.09 -1.75 3.51
C GLU A 157 -1.48 -1.50 2.92
N PHE A 158 -1.54 -1.30 1.61
CA PHE A 158 -2.77 -1.06 0.87
C PHE A 158 -2.88 -2.07 -0.26
N LYS A 159 -4.00 -2.78 -0.27
CA LYS A 159 -4.36 -3.67 -1.37
C LYS A 159 -5.78 -3.36 -1.82
N ALA A 160 -5.97 -3.22 -3.12
CA ALA A 160 -7.30 -2.99 -3.68
C ALA A 160 -7.41 -3.46 -5.13
N LYS A 161 -8.64 -3.77 -5.52
CA LYS A 161 -9.04 -4.02 -6.90
C LYS A 161 -9.53 -2.73 -7.54
N PHE A 162 -8.97 -2.39 -8.70
CA PHE A 162 -9.38 -1.26 -9.51
C PHE A 162 -10.18 -1.77 -10.71
N TRP A 163 -11.49 -1.57 -10.67
CA TRP A 163 -12.44 -2.04 -11.68
C TRP A 163 -12.68 -0.98 -12.74
N PHE A 164 -12.10 -1.18 -13.93
CA PHE A 164 -12.29 -0.29 -15.05
C PHE A 164 -13.55 -0.64 -15.85
N SER A 165 -14.38 0.36 -16.16
CA SER A 165 -15.57 0.21 -17.01
C SER A 165 -15.82 1.46 -17.86
N VAL A 166 -16.48 1.27 -19.00
CA VAL A 166 -16.98 2.33 -19.86
C VAL A 166 -18.44 2.04 -20.17
N GLY A 167 -19.34 2.76 -19.49
CA GLY A 167 -20.79 2.57 -19.62
C GLY A 167 -21.21 1.10 -19.48
N SER A 168 -22.14 0.67 -20.32
CA SER A 168 -22.55 -0.74 -20.42
C SER A 168 -21.80 -1.53 -21.49
N ILE A 169 -20.88 -0.88 -22.22
CA ILE A 169 -20.24 -1.46 -23.42
C ILE A 169 -18.95 -2.22 -23.09
N TYR A 170 -18.31 -1.89 -21.96
CA TYR A 170 -17.03 -2.47 -21.63
C TYR A 170 -16.79 -2.51 -20.12
N ARG A 171 -16.28 -3.66 -19.64
CA ARG A 171 -15.83 -3.87 -18.26
C ARG A 171 -14.63 -4.82 -18.28
N ALA A 172 -13.52 -4.36 -17.75
CA ALA A 172 -12.31 -5.17 -17.62
C ALA A 172 -12.33 -5.99 -16.31
N PRO A 173 -11.59 -7.12 -16.24
CA PRO A 173 -11.13 -7.67 -14.97
C PRO A 173 -10.41 -6.61 -14.12
N PRO A 174 -10.39 -6.73 -12.78
CA PRO A 174 -9.81 -5.71 -11.93
C PRO A 174 -8.29 -5.70 -12.04
N LEU A 175 -7.71 -4.51 -12.04
CA LEU A 175 -6.28 -4.34 -11.81
C LEU A 175 -6.02 -4.45 -10.32
N LEU A 176 -5.17 -5.40 -9.92
CA LEU A 176 -4.78 -5.54 -8.53
C LEU A 176 -3.62 -4.59 -8.22
N VAL A 177 -3.81 -3.75 -7.20
CA VAL A 177 -2.76 -2.87 -6.69
C VAL A 177 -2.43 -3.32 -5.28
N ASP A 178 -1.16 -3.60 -5.03
CA ASP A 178 -0.61 -3.99 -3.74
C ASP A 178 0.64 -3.12 -3.48
N THR A 179 0.57 -2.24 -2.48
CA THR A 179 1.61 -1.24 -2.23
C THR A 179 1.70 -0.83 -0.77
N LEU A 180 2.81 -0.20 -0.43
CA LEU A 180 2.98 0.53 0.82
C LEU A 180 2.68 2.01 0.59
N LEU A 181 1.60 2.51 1.19
CA LEU A 181 1.31 3.93 1.30
C LEU A 181 2.12 4.51 2.47
N THR A 182 3.10 5.35 2.16
CA THR A 182 4.01 5.95 3.15
C THR A 182 3.92 7.47 3.19
N SER A 183 4.14 8.06 4.36
CA SER A 183 4.33 9.51 4.49
C SER A 183 5.75 9.99 4.16
N ASP A 184 6.68 9.07 3.89
CA ASP A 184 8.03 9.37 3.43
C ASP A 184 8.10 9.30 1.88
N GLU A 185 9.27 9.00 1.31
CA GLU A 185 9.45 8.86 -0.13
C GLU A 185 9.12 7.44 -0.60
N SER A 186 8.45 7.32 -1.75
CA SER A 186 8.20 6.06 -2.46
C SER A 186 8.69 6.17 -3.89
N LYS A 187 9.49 5.20 -4.35
CA LYS A 187 10.14 5.19 -5.67
C LYS A 187 10.02 3.81 -6.32
N GLY A 188 9.57 3.81 -7.57
CA GLY A 188 9.75 2.72 -8.53
C GLY A 188 10.82 3.07 -9.57
N GLY A 189 10.91 2.26 -10.62
CA GLY A 189 11.80 2.48 -11.76
C GLY A 189 11.35 3.62 -12.68
N MET A 190 10.07 3.94 -12.74
CA MET A 190 9.50 4.99 -13.60
C MET A 190 8.75 6.06 -12.81
N ARG A 191 8.02 5.68 -11.75
CA ARG A 191 7.20 6.61 -10.96
C ARG A 191 7.71 6.76 -9.55
N GLY A 192 7.39 7.89 -8.93
CA GLY A 192 7.73 8.14 -7.54
C GLY A 192 7.08 9.39 -7.00
N GLY A 193 7.18 9.56 -5.69
CA GLY A 193 6.73 10.75 -5.01
C GLY A 193 7.16 10.77 -3.55
N LYS A 194 6.83 11.88 -2.90
CA LYS A 194 7.14 12.12 -1.50
C LYS A 194 5.84 12.47 -0.79
N GLY A 195 5.61 11.82 0.35
CA GLY A 195 4.52 12.11 1.25
C GLY A 195 4.84 13.28 2.19
N GLU A 196 3.91 13.52 3.11
CA GLU A 196 4.03 14.48 4.20
C GLU A 196 3.61 13.75 5.47
N ARG A 197 4.45 13.82 6.50
CA ARG A 197 4.23 13.18 7.79
C ARG A 197 2.97 13.70 8.46
N LEU A 198 2.39 12.85 9.31
CA LEU A 198 1.26 13.18 10.14
C LEU A 198 1.61 14.35 11.05
N ASN A 199 0.81 15.40 10.98
CA ASN A 199 0.95 16.58 11.83
C ASN A 199 0.00 16.52 13.04
N GLU A 200 0.03 17.55 13.87
CA GLU A 200 -0.78 17.64 15.09
C GLU A 200 -2.29 17.69 14.82
N GLU A 201 -2.72 18.23 13.68
CA GLU A 201 -4.12 18.20 13.24
C GLU A 201 -4.53 16.85 12.61
N GLY A 202 -3.62 15.87 12.60
CA GLY A 202 -3.84 14.56 12.02
C GLY A 202 -3.83 14.54 10.48
N ARG A 203 -3.34 15.60 9.81
CA ARG A 203 -3.19 15.64 8.35
C ARG A 203 -1.88 14.99 7.91
N CYS A 204 -1.92 14.24 6.81
CA CYS A 204 -0.75 13.67 6.16
C CYS A 204 -0.97 13.53 4.65
N LYS A 205 0.13 13.43 3.89
CA LYS A 205 0.09 12.97 2.50
C LYS A 205 0.77 11.62 2.40
N LEU A 206 0.05 10.62 1.92
CA LEU A 206 0.60 9.28 1.71
C LEU A 206 0.91 9.07 0.23
N VAL A 207 2.02 8.40 -0.05
CA VAL A 207 2.47 8.05 -1.40
C VAL A 207 2.78 6.57 -1.48
N GLY A 208 2.40 5.92 -2.57
CA GLY A 208 2.74 4.53 -2.83
C GLY A 208 2.99 4.29 -4.31
N VAL A 209 3.96 3.43 -4.62
CA VAL A 209 4.24 2.93 -5.97
C VAL A 209 4.03 1.43 -5.96
N ALA A 210 3.36 0.92 -6.99
CA ALA A 210 3.08 -0.50 -7.15
C ALA A 210 3.34 -0.94 -8.58
N THR A 211 3.69 -2.21 -8.77
CA THR A 211 3.63 -2.85 -10.08
C THR A 211 2.25 -3.46 -10.26
N VAL A 212 1.62 -3.19 -11.39
CA VAL A 212 0.34 -3.76 -11.81
C VAL A 212 0.62 -4.81 -12.86
N GLU A 213 0.24 -6.05 -12.57
CA GLU A 213 0.43 -7.20 -13.45
C GLU A 213 -0.60 -7.24 -14.58
N PRO A 214 -0.31 -7.91 -15.72
CA PRO A 214 -1.28 -8.16 -16.76
C PRO A 214 -2.51 -8.92 -16.25
N ILE A 215 -3.66 -8.62 -16.86
CA ILE A 215 -4.94 -9.26 -16.58
C ILE A 215 -5.41 -10.06 -17.80
N ASP A 216 -6.51 -10.80 -17.66
CA ASP A 216 -7.16 -11.51 -18.77
C ASP A 216 -7.96 -10.54 -19.67
N ASP A 217 -7.27 -9.53 -20.20
CA ASP A 217 -7.81 -8.53 -21.12
C ASP A 217 -6.69 -7.93 -22.00
N LEU A 218 -6.67 -8.33 -23.27
CA LEU A 218 -5.64 -7.89 -24.22
C LEU A 218 -5.69 -6.38 -24.47
N PHE A 219 -6.88 -5.78 -24.48
CA PHE A 219 -7.03 -4.34 -24.70
C PHE A 219 -6.41 -3.57 -23.54
N MET A 220 -6.74 -3.91 -22.29
CA MET A 220 -6.17 -3.22 -21.12
C MET A 220 -4.67 -3.45 -20.98
N ASN A 221 -4.21 -4.68 -21.20
CA ASN A 221 -2.78 -4.99 -21.19
C ASN A 221 -2.02 -4.13 -22.20
N THR A 222 -2.57 -3.95 -23.40
CA THR A 222 -1.94 -3.14 -24.45
C THR A 222 -2.07 -1.64 -24.17
N PHE A 223 -3.27 -1.18 -23.79
CA PHE A 223 -3.59 0.22 -23.54
C PHE A 223 -2.73 0.78 -22.40
N LEU A 224 -2.64 0.06 -21.28
CA LEU A 224 -1.80 0.46 -20.16
C LEU A 224 -0.34 0.04 -20.32
N GLY A 225 -0.04 -0.89 -21.23
CA GLY A 225 1.28 -1.48 -21.37
C GLY A 225 1.69 -2.28 -20.13
N LEU A 226 0.84 -3.21 -19.69
CA LEU A 226 1.08 -4.07 -18.53
C LEU A 226 2.15 -5.15 -18.84
N PRO A 227 2.99 -5.55 -17.86
CA PRO A 227 3.08 -5.03 -16.51
C PRO A 227 3.59 -3.58 -16.48
N THR A 228 3.12 -2.79 -15.52
CA THR A 228 3.50 -1.38 -15.43
C THR A 228 3.46 -0.83 -14.01
N GLU A 229 4.02 0.36 -13.79
CA GLU A 229 3.96 1.00 -12.48
C GLU A 229 2.75 1.91 -12.33
N CYS A 230 2.10 1.86 -11.17
CA CYS A 230 1.14 2.87 -10.74
C CYS A 230 1.67 3.66 -9.53
N LEU A 231 1.17 4.88 -9.38
CA LEU A 231 1.50 5.82 -8.31
C LEU A 231 0.20 6.31 -7.67
N ALA A 232 0.12 6.24 -6.36
CA ALA A 232 -0.91 6.91 -5.58
C ALA A 232 -0.28 8.04 -4.77
N LYS A 233 -0.90 9.22 -4.78
CA LYS A 233 -0.63 10.32 -3.84
C LYS A 233 -1.96 10.71 -3.22
N MET A 234 -2.04 10.63 -1.90
CA MET A 234 -3.29 10.74 -1.17
C MET A 234 -3.17 11.81 -0.10
N ASN A 235 -4.00 12.85 -0.20
CA ASN A 235 -4.16 13.84 0.84
C ASN A 235 -5.23 13.36 1.82
N SER A 236 -4.87 13.24 3.09
CA SER A 236 -5.68 12.51 4.06
C SER A 236 -5.54 13.06 5.48
N THR A 237 -6.47 12.65 6.34
CA THR A 237 -6.32 12.76 7.78
C THR A 237 -6.38 11.38 8.41
N ILE A 238 -5.57 11.15 9.43
CA ILE A 238 -5.62 10.03 10.35
C ILE A 238 -5.77 10.61 11.76
N SER A 239 -6.85 10.23 12.45
CA SER A 239 -7.11 10.66 13.82
C SER A 239 -7.14 9.44 14.74
N LEU A 240 -6.47 9.56 15.88
CA LEU A 240 -6.38 8.51 16.89
C LEU A 240 -7.11 9.01 18.15
N SER A 241 -8.12 8.29 18.61
CA SER A 241 -8.82 8.58 19.86
C SER A 241 -8.74 7.39 20.80
N SER A 242 -8.33 7.62 22.05
CA SER A 242 -8.29 6.54 23.05
C SER A 242 -9.69 6.00 23.30
N THR A 243 -9.80 4.67 23.41
CA THR A 243 -11.05 4.01 23.84
C THR A 243 -11.27 4.14 25.34
#